data_AF-A0A7J5U5S1-F1
#
_entry.id   AF-A0A7J5U5S1-F1
#
_cell.length_a   1.000
_cell.length_b   1.000
_cell.length_c   1.000
_cell.angle_alpha   90.00
_cell.angle_beta   90.00
_cell.angle_gamma   90.00
#
_symmetry.space_group_name_H-M   'P 1'
#
loop_
_entity.id
_entity.type
_entity.pdbx_description
1 polymer ?
#
loop_
_entity_poly.entity_id
_entity_poly.type
_entity_poly.pdbx_seq_one_letter_code
_entity_poly.pdbx_strand_id
1 'polypeptide(L)'
;MKLTNGYSGLVLEVTLGPKIGYGYVRLTQIDSQFGFYTSILDCRRGEPIKRFDFEEFVKLDDLVAPFLTVGRPPRKGKFKWRPLGYLPMEGKDYVIQDFKGGYPGNQAPELTKWSVVRGTAASEVVRDDAGEVMMFSYEQVKHLGYYGHMSLSEATSRIILEWMKILKMDYIGYEDEEFPKDLLAKQKIQVSVSIPYSEVPKEIRGKVII
;
A
#
# COMPACT_ATOMS: atom_id res chain seq x y z
N MET A 1 -19.46 10.98 14.39
CA MET A 1 -18.82 11.85 13.38
C MET A 1 -19.28 11.39 12.00
N LYS A 2 -19.99 12.22 11.23
CA LYS A 2 -20.42 11.88 9.86
C LYS A 2 -19.19 11.94 8.96
N LEU A 3 -18.84 10.83 8.32
CA LEU A 3 -17.78 10.79 7.32
C LEU A 3 -18.24 11.62 6.13
N THR A 4 -17.48 12.64 5.77
CA THR A 4 -17.78 13.58 4.68
C THR A 4 -17.87 12.89 3.31
N ASN A 5 -17.38 11.64 3.19
CA ASN A 5 -17.18 10.97 1.88
C ASN A 5 -17.41 9.44 1.92
N GLY A 6 -17.78 8.87 3.08
CA GLY A 6 -18.13 7.45 3.25
C GLY A 6 -16.98 6.42 3.19
N TYR A 7 -15.77 6.79 2.76
CA TYR A 7 -14.63 5.86 2.62
C TYR A 7 -13.43 6.13 3.54
N SER A 8 -13.21 7.36 4.01
CA SER A 8 -12.09 7.65 4.92
C SER A 8 -12.25 6.91 6.25
N GLY A 9 -11.21 6.20 6.66
CA GLY A 9 -11.22 5.35 7.83
C GLY A 9 -11.94 4.01 7.64
N LEU A 10 -12.50 3.73 6.45
CA LEU A 10 -13.20 2.48 6.19
C LEU A 10 -12.23 1.31 6.23
N VAL A 11 -12.52 0.35 7.10
CA VAL A 11 -11.82 -0.93 7.18
C VAL A 11 -12.57 -1.96 6.35
N LEU A 12 -11.84 -2.61 5.45
CA LEU A 12 -12.31 -3.66 4.55
C LEU A 12 -11.54 -4.94 4.84
N GLU A 13 -12.27 -6.06 4.94
CA GLU A 13 -11.69 -7.39 4.87
C GLU A 13 -11.50 -7.79 3.41
N VAL A 14 -10.35 -8.35 3.09
CA VAL A 14 -9.95 -8.80 1.76
C VAL A 14 -9.69 -10.30 1.81
N THR A 15 -10.38 -11.07 0.96
CA THR A 15 -10.06 -12.50 0.76
C THR A 15 -8.72 -12.62 0.05
N LEU A 16 -7.76 -13.34 0.63
CA LEU A 16 -6.41 -13.55 0.08
C LEU A 16 -6.25 -14.95 -0.56
N GLY A 17 -7.25 -15.82 -0.38
CA GLY A 17 -7.28 -17.17 -0.92
C GLY A 17 -7.02 -18.25 0.14
N PRO A 18 -7.27 -19.54 -0.17
CA PRO A 18 -7.35 -20.59 0.85
C PRO A 18 -6.08 -20.82 1.67
N LYS A 19 -4.90 -20.57 1.09
CA LYS A 19 -3.60 -20.77 1.76
C LYS A 19 -3.18 -19.58 2.64
N ILE A 20 -3.77 -18.40 2.40
CA ILE A 20 -3.37 -17.15 3.06
C ILE A 20 -4.47 -16.65 4.00
N GLY A 21 -5.74 -16.93 3.70
CA GLY A 21 -6.90 -16.53 4.51
C GLY A 21 -7.41 -15.15 4.15
N TYR A 22 -7.49 -14.26 5.15
CA TYR A 22 -8.09 -12.94 5.06
C TYR A 22 -7.13 -11.90 5.63
N GLY A 23 -6.99 -10.79 4.91
CA GLY A 23 -6.27 -9.60 5.35
C GLY A 23 -7.22 -8.42 5.51
N TYR A 24 -6.71 -7.33 6.08
CA TYR A 24 -7.51 -6.13 6.32
C TYR A 24 -6.81 -4.91 5.74
N VAL A 25 -7.58 -4.03 5.15
CA VAL A 25 -7.09 -2.76 4.65
C VAL A 25 -7.92 -1.61 5.19
N ARG A 26 -7.28 -0.47 5.37
CA ARG A 26 -7.92 0.80 5.70
C ARG A 26 -7.78 1.75 4.51
N LEU A 27 -8.88 2.36 4.11
CA LEU A 27 -8.88 3.40 3.09
C LEU A 27 -8.83 4.79 3.74
N THR A 28 -7.92 5.62 3.26
CA THR A 28 -7.84 7.03 3.61
C THR A 28 -7.97 7.83 2.34
N GLN A 29 -9.04 8.63 2.20
CA GLN A 29 -9.20 9.47 1.02
C GLN A 29 -8.10 10.52 0.97
N ILE A 30 -7.49 10.67 -0.22
CA ILE A 30 -6.46 11.66 -0.47
C ILE A 30 -7.11 12.82 -1.22
N ASP A 31 -7.35 13.91 -0.49
CA ASP A 31 -8.03 15.12 -0.97
C ASP A 31 -9.45 14.88 -1.54
N SER A 32 -10.15 15.97 -1.86
CA SER A 32 -11.57 16.01 -2.20
C SER A 32 -11.95 15.34 -3.52
N GLN A 33 -11.00 15.00 -4.42
CA GLN A 33 -11.37 14.65 -5.81
C GLN A 33 -10.84 13.33 -6.37
N PHE A 34 -9.72 12.74 -5.89
CA PHE A 34 -9.26 11.49 -6.53
C PHE A 34 -8.40 10.55 -5.67
N GLY A 35 -8.94 9.37 -5.39
CA GLY A 35 -8.18 8.22 -4.89
C GLY A 35 -8.09 8.08 -3.36
N PHE A 36 -7.42 7.01 -2.97
CA PHE A 36 -7.25 6.60 -1.58
C PHE A 36 -5.81 6.14 -1.35
N TYR A 37 -5.27 6.44 -0.18
CA TYR A 37 -4.22 5.62 0.41
C TYR A 37 -4.90 4.32 0.86
N THR A 38 -4.43 3.20 0.33
CA THR A 38 -4.77 1.89 0.86
C THR A 38 -3.64 1.45 1.79
N SER A 39 -3.91 1.44 3.09
CA SER A 39 -3.04 0.86 4.10
C SER A 39 -3.42 -0.60 4.32
N ILE A 40 -2.47 -1.53 4.20
CA ILE A 40 -2.68 -2.91 4.66
C ILE A 40 -2.44 -2.91 6.16
N LEU A 41 -3.43 -3.32 6.95
CA LEU A 41 -3.27 -3.46 8.39
C LEU A 41 -2.48 -4.74 8.69
N ASP A 42 -1.56 -4.69 9.64
CA ASP A 42 -0.75 -5.84 10.08
C ASP A 42 -1.58 -6.82 10.93
N CYS A 43 -2.59 -7.43 10.29
CA CYS A 43 -3.43 -8.46 10.84
C CYS A 43 -3.89 -9.39 9.72
N ARG A 44 -3.77 -10.70 9.97
CA ARG A 44 -4.22 -11.77 9.07
C ARG A 44 -4.98 -12.82 9.87
N ARG A 45 -6.03 -13.37 9.27
CA ARG A 45 -6.81 -14.46 9.87
C ARG A 45 -7.02 -15.60 8.88
N GLY A 46 -7.11 -16.82 9.41
CA GLY A 46 -7.49 -18.00 8.61
C GLY A 46 -8.97 -18.00 8.20
N GLU A 47 -9.80 -17.33 9.00
CA GLU A 47 -11.26 -17.28 8.83
C GLU A 47 -11.77 -15.83 8.78
N PRO A 48 -12.93 -15.58 8.14
CA PRO A 48 -13.49 -14.24 8.05
C PRO A 48 -14.01 -13.78 9.42
N ILE A 49 -13.89 -12.48 9.69
CA ILE A 49 -14.35 -11.88 10.94
C ILE A 49 -15.88 -11.88 11.00
N LYS A 50 -16.45 -12.29 12.13
CA LYS A 50 -17.90 -12.21 12.33
C LYS A 50 -18.35 -10.82 12.75
N ARG A 51 -17.54 -10.10 13.53
CA ARG A 51 -17.86 -8.77 14.08
C ARG A 51 -16.60 -7.89 14.16
N PHE A 52 -16.72 -6.63 13.75
CA PHE A 52 -15.66 -5.65 13.89
C PHE A 52 -15.39 -5.34 15.36
N ASP A 53 -14.12 -5.44 15.77
CA ASP A 53 -13.64 -5.09 17.10
C ASP A 53 -12.80 -3.81 17.02
N PHE A 54 -13.36 -2.71 17.51
CA PHE A 54 -12.68 -1.42 17.46
C PHE A 54 -11.35 -1.42 18.24
N GLU A 55 -11.33 -2.05 19.42
CA GLU A 55 -10.19 -2.00 20.33
C GLU A 55 -9.01 -2.82 19.82
N GLU A 56 -9.29 -3.88 19.06
CA GLU A 56 -8.28 -4.63 18.33
C GLU A 56 -7.72 -3.79 17.18
N PHE A 57 -8.59 -3.29 16.31
CA PHE A 57 -8.17 -2.67 15.05
C PHE A 57 -7.43 -1.34 15.23
N VAL A 58 -7.76 -0.56 16.27
CA VAL A 58 -7.07 0.72 16.54
C VAL A 58 -5.60 0.53 16.94
N LYS A 59 -5.23 -0.66 17.42
CA LYS A 59 -3.85 -0.98 17.82
C LYS A 59 -2.98 -1.45 16.66
N LEU A 60 -3.59 -1.76 15.51
CA LEU A 60 -2.88 -2.28 14.35
C LEU A 60 -2.04 -1.17 13.69
N ASP A 61 -0.82 -1.54 13.32
CA ASP A 61 0.03 -0.73 12.45
C ASP A 61 -0.23 -1.09 10.99
N ASP A 62 0.33 -0.30 10.08
CA ASP A 62 0.36 -0.67 8.67
C ASP A 62 1.44 -1.75 8.46
N LEU A 63 1.17 -2.76 7.63
CA LEU A 63 2.08 -3.85 7.28
C LEU A 63 3.29 -3.33 6.49
N VAL A 64 3.02 -2.46 5.52
CA VAL A 64 3.96 -1.81 4.60
C VAL A 64 3.47 -0.39 4.28
N ALA A 65 4.27 0.36 3.54
CA ALA A 65 3.88 1.68 3.07
C ALA A 65 2.54 1.68 2.31
N PRO A 66 1.62 2.60 2.64
CA PRO A 66 0.37 2.75 1.91
C PRO A 66 0.62 3.05 0.43
N PHE A 67 -0.27 2.58 -0.43
CA PHE A 67 -0.18 2.77 -1.87
C PHE A 67 -1.41 3.48 -2.44
N LEU A 68 -1.21 4.11 -3.59
CA LEU A 68 -2.23 4.93 -4.26
C LEU A 68 -3.23 4.04 -4.99
N THR A 69 -4.50 4.20 -4.65
CA THR A 69 -5.59 3.42 -5.25
C THR A 69 -6.74 4.30 -5.70
N VAL A 70 -7.53 3.81 -6.67
CA VAL A 70 -8.70 4.52 -7.21
C VAL A 70 -9.86 3.56 -7.45
N GLY A 71 -11.05 4.11 -7.65
CA GLY A 71 -12.24 3.34 -8.01
C GLY A 71 -12.98 2.76 -6.80
N ARG A 72 -13.50 1.53 -6.94
CA ARG A 72 -14.35 0.89 -5.93
C ARG A 72 -13.81 -0.49 -5.56
N PRO A 73 -13.91 -0.91 -4.28
CA PRO A 73 -13.57 -2.27 -3.88
C PRO A 73 -14.40 -3.32 -4.65
N PRO A 74 -13.81 -4.46 -5.05
CA PRO A 74 -14.55 -5.54 -5.68
C PRO A 74 -15.57 -6.15 -4.70
N ARG A 75 -16.83 -6.30 -5.14
CA ARG A 75 -17.93 -6.78 -4.26
C ARG A 75 -18.34 -8.24 -4.50
N LYS A 76 -17.86 -8.85 -5.58
CA LYS A 76 -18.21 -10.20 -6.02
C LYS A 76 -16.95 -10.94 -6.48
N GLY A 77 -17.07 -12.25 -6.71
CA GLY A 77 -15.98 -13.10 -7.16
C GLY A 77 -15.11 -13.63 -6.02
N LYS A 78 -14.02 -14.31 -6.40
CA LYS A 78 -13.05 -14.96 -5.50
C LYS A 78 -12.42 -13.96 -4.53
N PHE A 79 -12.10 -12.76 -5.01
CA PHE A 79 -11.38 -11.71 -4.29
C PHE A 79 -12.27 -10.55 -3.87
N LYS A 80 -13.45 -10.85 -3.32
CA LYS A 80 -14.36 -9.83 -2.81
C LYS A 80 -13.81 -9.13 -1.57
N TRP A 81 -14.14 -7.85 -1.42
CA TRP A 81 -13.83 -7.03 -0.27
C TRP A 81 -15.11 -6.75 0.52
N ARG A 82 -15.08 -6.95 1.83
CA ARG A 82 -16.24 -6.79 2.71
C ARG A 82 -15.99 -5.63 3.69
N PRO A 83 -16.85 -4.59 3.71
CA PRO A 83 -16.72 -3.53 4.71
C PRO A 83 -17.01 -4.08 6.10
N LEU A 84 -16.18 -3.72 7.09
CA LEU A 84 -16.33 -4.17 8.47
C LEU A 84 -16.75 -3.05 9.42
N GLY A 85 -16.13 -1.88 9.29
CA GLY A 85 -16.28 -0.79 10.23
C GLY A 85 -15.40 0.40 9.87
N TYR A 86 -15.27 1.34 10.80
CA TYR A 86 -14.46 2.53 10.60
C TYR A 86 -13.51 2.73 11.77
N LEU A 87 -12.29 3.14 11.45
CA LEU A 87 -11.33 3.66 12.40
C LEU A 87 -11.32 5.19 12.35
N PRO A 88 -11.05 5.88 13.48
CA PRO A 88 -10.86 7.32 13.45
C PRO A 88 -9.64 7.65 12.61
N MET A 89 -9.68 8.82 11.97
CA MET A 89 -8.53 9.38 11.31
C MET A 89 -7.58 9.94 12.37
N GLU A 90 -6.30 9.63 12.26
CA GLU A 90 -5.23 10.12 13.14
C GLU A 90 -4.30 11.08 12.39
N GLY A 91 -3.46 11.81 13.12
CA GLY A 91 -2.51 12.77 12.54
C GLY A 91 -1.69 12.21 11.38
N LYS A 92 -1.23 10.95 11.50
CA LYS A 92 -0.47 10.25 10.45
C LYS A 92 -1.25 10.07 9.14
N ASP A 93 -2.57 9.99 9.20
CA ASP A 93 -3.43 9.76 8.04
C ASP A 93 -3.65 11.03 7.21
N TYR A 94 -3.34 12.19 7.78
CA TYR A 94 -3.37 13.48 7.09
C TYR A 94 -2.02 13.85 6.48
N VAL A 95 -0.98 13.05 6.70
CA VAL A 95 0.33 13.28 6.11
C VAL A 95 0.30 12.85 4.65
N ILE A 96 0.51 13.82 3.76
CA ILE A 96 0.76 13.56 2.34
C ILE A 96 2.09 12.81 2.23
N GLN A 97 2.05 11.57 1.77
CA GLN A 97 3.23 10.72 1.69
C GLN A 97 4.09 11.00 0.46
N ASP A 98 5.39 10.77 0.61
CA ASP A 98 6.35 10.70 -0.48
C ASP A 98 6.40 9.25 -1.03
N PHE A 99 6.72 9.13 -2.31
CA PHE A 99 6.77 7.85 -3.03
C PHE A 99 8.07 7.71 -3.81
N LYS A 100 8.59 6.48 -3.89
CA LYS A 100 9.65 6.12 -4.82
C LYS A 100 9.16 6.35 -6.26
N GLY A 101 9.87 7.18 -7.02
CA GLY A 101 9.65 7.42 -8.44
C GLY A 101 10.66 6.64 -9.29
N GLY A 102 10.15 5.82 -10.21
CA GLY A 102 10.95 5.07 -11.18
C GLY A 102 11.72 3.89 -10.59
N TYR A 103 11.79 2.78 -11.34
CA TYR A 103 12.73 1.69 -11.12
C TYR A 103 13.47 1.45 -12.44
N PRO A 104 14.78 1.69 -12.53
CA PRO A 104 15.55 1.44 -13.72
C PRO A 104 15.87 -0.07 -13.81
N GLY A 105 14.88 -0.86 -14.21
CA GLY A 105 15.08 -2.21 -14.75
C GLY A 105 15.82 -3.20 -13.86
N ASN A 106 16.63 -4.08 -14.49
CA ASN A 106 17.21 -5.31 -13.96
C ASN A 106 18.28 -5.14 -12.86
N GLN A 107 18.49 -3.93 -12.33
CA GLN A 107 19.47 -3.71 -11.26
C GLN A 107 18.88 -4.09 -9.91
N ALA A 108 19.75 -4.45 -8.95
CA ALA A 108 19.31 -4.69 -7.59
C ALA A 108 18.84 -3.36 -6.93
N PRO A 109 17.81 -3.38 -6.06
CA PRO A 109 17.25 -2.17 -5.47
C PRO A 109 18.28 -1.29 -4.74
N GLU A 110 19.25 -1.91 -4.07
CA GLU A 110 20.31 -1.26 -3.31
C GLU A 110 21.34 -0.52 -4.18
N LEU A 111 21.45 -0.90 -5.46
CA LEU A 111 22.34 -0.26 -6.44
C LEU A 111 21.61 0.84 -7.24
N THR A 112 20.28 0.90 -7.10
CA THR A 112 19.42 1.83 -7.83
C THR A 112 19.44 3.21 -7.16
N LYS A 113 19.53 4.25 -7.98
CA LYS A 113 19.21 5.63 -7.57
C LYS A 113 17.74 5.91 -7.83
N TRP A 114 17.07 6.51 -6.86
CA TRP A 114 15.62 6.69 -6.85
C TRP A 114 15.27 8.16 -6.96
N SER A 115 14.35 8.52 -7.84
CA SER A 115 13.65 9.80 -7.71
C SER A 115 12.58 9.68 -6.64
N VAL A 116 12.12 10.81 -6.10
CA VAL A 116 11.00 10.83 -5.13
C VAL A 116 9.91 11.73 -5.66
N VAL A 117 8.68 11.26 -5.62
CA VAL A 117 7.46 12.03 -5.91
C VAL A 117 6.83 12.40 -4.57
N ARG A 118 6.67 13.68 -4.29
CA ARG A 118 5.89 14.14 -3.13
C ARG A 118 4.41 14.03 -3.46
N GLY A 119 3.63 13.53 -2.51
CA GLY A 119 2.18 13.44 -2.65
C GLY A 119 1.68 12.58 -3.80
N THR A 120 0.59 13.03 -4.43
CA THR A 120 -0.20 12.23 -5.37
C THR A 120 -0.08 12.69 -6.82
N ALA A 121 0.72 13.72 -7.09
CA ALA A 121 0.87 14.28 -8.42
C ALA A 121 2.25 13.98 -8.99
N ALA A 122 2.31 13.38 -10.18
CA ALA A 122 3.56 13.01 -10.83
C ALA A 122 4.48 14.21 -11.12
N SER A 123 3.93 15.43 -11.14
CA SER A 123 4.67 16.68 -11.29
C SER A 123 5.47 17.09 -10.05
N GLU A 124 5.13 16.55 -8.88
CA GLU A 124 5.76 16.91 -7.59
C GLU A 124 7.04 16.09 -7.31
N VAL A 125 7.85 15.85 -8.35
CA VAL A 125 9.17 15.23 -8.18
C VAL A 125 10.06 16.17 -7.37
N VAL A 126 10.78 15.62 -6.38
CA VAL A 126 11.73 16.37 -5.57
C VAL A 126 12.90 16.85 -6.43
N ARG A 127 13.14 18.16 -6.39
CA ARG A 127 14.18 18.85 -7.15
C ARG A 127 15.05 19.71 -6.24
N ASP A 128 16.28 19.97 -6.67
CA ASP A 128 17.19 20.90 -6.00
C ASP A 128 16.87 22.37 -6.36
N ASP A 129 17.66 23.30 -5.82
CA ASP A 129 17.48 24.74 -6.03
C ASP A 129 17.67 25.18 -7.51
N ALA A 130 18.37 24.38 -8.30
CA ALA A 130 18.54 24.60 -9.75
C ALA A 130 17.38 24.01 -10.56
N GLY A 131 16.47 23.26 -9.93
CA GLY A 131 15.35 22.59 -10.57
C GLY A 131 15.68 21.20 -11.12
N GLU A 132 16.85 20.64 -10.82
CA GLU A 132 17.24 19.30 -11.26
C GLU A 132 16.64 18.22 -10.35
N VAL A 133 16.31 17.06 -10.92
CA VAL A 133 15.72 15.95 -10.15
C VAL A 133 16.73 15.39 -9.16
N MET A 134 16.39 15.43 -7.87
CA MET A 134 17.22 14.84 -6.82
C MET A 134 17.11 13.32 -6.84
N MET A 135 18.26 12.66 -6.70
CA MET A 135 18.38 11.21 -6.72
C MET A 135 18.84 10.68 -5.34
N PHE A 136 18.06 9.76 -4.78
CA PHE A 136 18.23 9.23 -3.44
C PHE A 136 18.76 7.80 -3.47
N SER A 137 19.49 7.41 -2.41
CA SER A 137 19.89 6.02 -2.18
C SER A 137 18.71 5.16 -1.72
N TYR A 138 18.83 3.83 -1.84
CA TYR A 138 17.80 2.90 -1.34
C TYR A 138 17.51 3.10 0.16
N GLU A 139 18.54 3.29 0.99
CA GLU A 139 18.37 3.50 2.43
C GLU A 139 17.55 4.75 2.76
N GLN A 140 17.61 5.79 1.93
CA GLN A 140 16.83 7.03 2.12
C GLN A 140 15.37 6.91 1.73
N VAL A 141 15.00 5.87 0.96
CA VAL A 141 13.65 5.74 0.40
C VAL A 141 12.98 4.39 0.65
N LYS A 142 13.69 3.38 1.18
CA LYS A 142 13.20 1.99 1.27
C LYS A 142 11.86 1.86 1.99
N HIS A 143 11.56 2.74 2.93
CA HIS A 143 10.28 2.83 3.66
C HIS A 143 9.13 3.52 2.91
N LEU A 144 9.38 4.12 1.74
CA LEU A 144 8.35 4.78 0.94
C LEU A 144 7.59 3.78 0.07
N GLY A 145 6.34 4.08 -0.25
CA GLY A 145 5.58 3.34 -1.25
C GLY A 145 6.14 3.55 -2.66
N TYR A 146 5.74 2.72 -3.62
CA TYR A 146 6.06 2.96 -5.04
C TYR A 146 5.01 3.89 -5.67
N TYR A 147 5.43 4.89 -6.43
CA TYR A 147 4.50 5.81 -7.07
C TYR A 147 3.72 5.13 -8.20
N GLY A 148 2.40 5.24 -8.16
CA GLY A 148 1.52 4.79 -9.23
C GLY A 148 0.12 4.46 -8.72
N HIS A 149 -0.89 4.99 -9.41
CA HIS A 149 -2.28 4.65 -9.11
C HIS A 149 -2.61 3.27 -9.66
N MET A 150 -3.31 2.46 -8.87
CA MET A 150 -3.93 1.22 -9.31
C MET A 150 -5.41 1.20 -8.93
N SER A 151 -6.22 0.44 -9.66
CA SER A 151 -7.61 0.26 -9.22
C SER A 151 -7.66 -0.58 -7.93
N LEU A 152 -8.68 -0.36 -7.10
CA LEU A 152 -8.90 -1.20 -5.90
C LEU A 152 -9.13 -2.68 -6.25
N SER A 153 -9.55 -3.00 -7.48
CA SER A 153 -9.63 -4.39 -7.94
C SER A 153 -8.25 -5.01 -8.08
N GLU A 154 -7.34 -4.30 -8.76
CA GLU A 154 -5.94 -4.72 -8.96
C GLU A 154 -5.11 -4.66 -7.68
N ALA A 155 -5.51 -3.83 -6.70
CA ALA A 155 -4.87 -3.79 -5.38
C ALA A 155 -4.90 -5.14 -4.67
N THR A 156 -5.88 -6.01 -4.97
CA THR A 156 -5.97 -7.33 -4.34
C THR A 156 -4.71 -8.16 -4.55
N SER A 157 -4.19 -8.23 -5.78
CA SER A 157 -2.96 -8.99 -6.04
C SER A 157 -1.74 -8.39 -5.34
N ARG A 158 -1.68 -7.06 -5.18
CA ARG A 158 -0.64 -6.41 -4.38
C ARG A 158 -0.72 -6.85 -2.92
N ILE A 159 -1.90 -6.85 -2.32
CA ILE A 159 -2.12 -7.24 -0.93
C ILE A 159 -1.74 -8.71 -0.71
N ILE A 160 -2.12 -9.60 -1.64
CA ILE A 160 -1.76 -11.02 -1.60
C ILE A 160 -0.24 -11.20 -1.62
N LEU A 161 0.45 -10.53 -2.55
CA LEU A 161 1.90 -10.65 -2.70
C LEU A 161 2.67 -10.13 -1.46
N GLU A 162 2.22 -9.02 -0.84
CA GLU A 162 2.81 -8.54 0.42
C GLU A 162 2.65 -9.57 1.54
N TRP A 163 1.46 -10.15 1.72
CA TRP A 163 1.26 -11.21 2.73
C TRP A 163 2.10 -12.45 2.44
N MET A 164 2.19 -12.88 1.18
CA MET A 164 3.05 -14.01 0.79
C MET A 164 4.51 -13.74 1.14
N LYS A 165 5.02 -12.54 0.84
CA LYS A 165 6.38 -12.11 1.21
C LYS A 165 6.59 -12.18 2.72
N ILE A 166 5.69 -11.61 3.51
CA ILE A 166 5.76 -11.61 4.98
C ILE A 166 5.73 -13.04 5.55
N LEU A 167 4.92 -13.91 4.96
CA LEU A 167 4.80 -15.32 5.35
C LEU A 167 5.94 -16.20 4.80
N LYS A 168 6.95 -15.61 4.14
CA LYS A 168 8.06 -16.33 3.49
C LYS A 168 7.60 -17.38 2.47
N MET A 169 6.48 -17.11 1.81
CA MET A 169 5.97 -17.90 0.69
C MET A 169 6.59 -17.41 -0.62
N ASP A 170 6.57 -18.26 -1.65
CA ASP A 170 7.06 -17.88 -2.99
C ASP A 170 6.09 -16.93 -3.70
N TYR A 171 6.23 -15.63 -3.40
CA TYR A 171 5.45 -14.58 -4.07
C TYR A 171 5.96 -14.28 -5.49
N ILE A 172 7.21 -14.61 -5.82
CA ILE A 172 7.79 -14.41 -7.16
C ILE A 172 7.20 -15.41 -8.15
N GLY A 173 7.02 -16.66 -7.73
CA GLY A 173 6.35 -17.71 -8.51
C GLY A 173 4.82 -17.65 -8.48
N TYR A 174 4.20 -16.71 -7.75
CA TYR A 174 2.74 -16.63 -7.65
C TYR A 174 2.06 -16.33 -8.99
N GLU A 175 1.06 -17.11 -9.35
CA GLU A 175 0.21 -16.92 -10.54
C GLU A 175 -1.27 -17.07 -10.15
N ASP A 176 -2.14 -16.32 -10.82
CA ASP A 176 -3.59 -16.44 -10.69
C ASP A 176 -4.25 -16.00 -11.99
N GLU A 177 -5.21 -16.78 -12.50
CA GLU A 177 -5.88 -16.51 -13.78
C GLU A 177 -6.77 -15.25 -13.75
N GLU A 178 -7.16 -14.79 -12.55
CA GLU A 178 -7.94 -13.57 -12.35
C GLU A 178 -7.12 -12.28 -12.58
N PHE A 179 -5.79 -12.36 -12.58
CA PHE A 179 -4.90 -11.21 -12.73
C PHE A 179 -4.05 -11.31 -14.00
N PRO A 180 -4.01 -10.27 -14.85
CA PRO A 180 -3.12 -10.26 -16.01
C PRO A 180 -1.65 -10.49 -15.61
N LYS A 181 -0.92 -11.28 -16.40
CA LYS A 181 0.49 -11.63 -16.12
C LYS A 181 1.38 -10.40 -15.98
N ASP A 182 1.20 -9.40 -16.84
CA ASP A 182 1.99 -8.16 -16.81
C ASP A 182 1.70 -7.32 -15.55
N LEU A 183 0.45 -7.33 -15.07
CA LEU A 183 0.07 -6.69 -13.82
C LEU A 183 0.78 -7.36 -12.63
N LEU A 184 0.73 -8.68 -12.56
CA LEU A 184 1.41 -9.45 -11.51
C LEU A 184 2.92 -9.23 -11.55
N ALA A 185 3.54 -9.24 -12.73
CA ALA A 185 4.97 -8.98 -12.89
C ALA A 185 5.36 -7.60 -12.34
N LYS A 186 4.59 -6.56 -12.70
CA LYS A 186 4.81 -5.21 -12.18
C LYS A 186 4.66 -5.15 -10.66
N GLN A 187 3.64 -5.78 -10.10
CA GLN A 187 3.40 -5.75 -8.66
C GLN A 187 4.47 -6.54 -7.88
N LYS A 188 4.95 -7.67 -8.40
CA LYS A 188 6.07 -8.42 -7.79
C LYS A 188 7.31 -7.55 -7.65
N ILE A 189 7.64 -6.75 -8.66
CA ILE A 189 8.74 -5.78 -8.60
C ILE A 189 8.48 -4.74 -7.52
N GLN A 190 7.27 -4.19 -7.44
CA GLN A 190 6.98 -3.19 -6.42
C GLN A 190 6.96 -3.78 -4.98
N VAL A 191 6.64 -5.07 -4.84
CA VAL A 191 6.68 -5.82 -3.57
C VAL A 191 8.11 -6.20 -3.21
N SER A 192 8.99 -6.48 -4.18
CA SER A 192 10.39 -6.81 -3.87
C SER A 192 11.13 -5.65 -3.20
N VAL A 193 10.71 -4.41 -3.48
CA VAL A 193 11.27 -3.16 -2.92
C VAL A 193 10.43 -2.55 -1.78
N SER A 194 9.41 -3.25 -1.28
CA SER A 194 8.72 -2.91 -0.04
C SER A 194 9.54 -3.38 1.16
N ILE A 195 9.33 -2.79 2.34
CA ILE A 195 9.84 -3.33 3.60
C ILE A 195 8.73 -3.33 4.64
N PRO A 196 8.71 -4.30 5.58
CA PRO A 196 7.75 -4.31 6.68
C PRO A 196 7.92 -3.05 7.54
N TYR A 197 6.81 -2.40 7.88
CA TYR A 197 6.85 -1.19 8.72
C TYR A 197 7.27 -1.47 10.16
N SER A 198 7.16 -2.72 10.62
CA SER A 198 7.76 -3.18 11.88
C SER A 198 9.29 -2.98 11.92
N GLU A 199 9.95 -2.89 10.77
CA GLU A 199 11.40 -2.63 10.64
C GLU A 199 11.73 -1.14 10.43
N VAL A 200 10.71 -0.26 10.40
CA VAL A 200 10.87 1.17 10.06
C VAL A 200 10.46 2.05 11.25
N PRO A 201 11.36 2.92 11.74
CA PRO A 201 11.03 3.93 12.75
C PRO A 201 9.84 4.80 12.33
N LYS A 202 8.91 5.07 13.25
CA LYS A 202 7.66 5.77 12.93
C LYS A 202 7.91 7.21 12.44
N GLU A 203 9.02 7.80 12.86
CA GLU A 203 9.40 9.20 12.63
C GLU A 203 9.75 9.48 11.16
N ILE A 204 10.20 8.45 10.42
CA ILE A 204 10.62 8.59 9.01
C ILE A 204 9.55 8.12 8.02
N ARG A 205 8.48 7.46 8.48
CA ARG A 205 7.47 6.85 7.59
C ARG A 205 6.77 7.90 6.73
N GLY A 206 6.62 7.59 5.44
CA GLY A 206 5.94 8.45 4.48
C GLY A 206 6.70 9.71 4.06
N LYS A 207 7.95 9.92 4.48
CA LYS A 207 8.78 11.08 4.08
C LYS A 207 10.19 10.66 3.68
N VAL A 208 10.73 11.23 2.60
CA VAL A 208 12.13 10.96 2.22
C VAL A 208 13.10 11.43 3.31
N ILE A 209 14.19 10.69 3.51
CA ILE A 209 15.29 11.10 4.39
C ILE A 209 16.26 11.97 3.61
N ILE A 210 16.36 13.24 3.99
CA ILE A 210 17.25 14.26 3.40
C ILE A 210 18.51 14.39 4.26
#